data_AF-A0A2E5YL16-F1
#
_entry.id   AF-A0A2E5YL16-F1
#
_cell.length_a   1.000
_cell.length_b   1.000
_cell.length_c   1.000
_cell.angle_alpha   90.00
_cell.angle_beta   90.00
_cell.angle_gamma   90.00
#
_symmetry.space_group_name_H-M   'P 1'
#
loop_
_entity.id
_entity.type
_entity.pdbx_description
1 polymer ?
#
loop_
_entity_poly.entity_id
_entity_poly.type
_entity_poly.pdbx_seq_one_letter_code
_entity_poly.pdbx_strand_id
1 'polypeptide(L)'
;MTSSSRSILAVLLLGLALGLCQGCISGPPHSAKERGERAFLQGNWRSAKKYFAEALRLEATDGRAWLGQARAQLLGRDAEGTLRSLSSLAKVDPDRFHGEARKTYLSGLEGAVRQRLGRRQSEAALQAVRALAELDPDRNGLSRLLGLSLMAEGDRLRLIGDRDRALLLFREANQAIPHSLDAWVAAAEILIERGDGKRAMQLLKAARKSHPTAGAIRMLTLQVLQMRSVWLGIDLGQASPKCASRWNVRAGRALSAA
;
A
#
# COMPACT_ATOMS: atom_id res chain seq x y z
N MET A 1 -26.75 49.43 -71.01
CA MET A 1 -25.87 48.46 -70.31
C MET A 1 -25.41 49.02 -68.95
N THR A 2 -26.30 49.23 -67.96
CA THR A 2 -25.92 49.87 -66.68
C THR A 2 -26.67 49.38 -65.43
N SER A 3 -27.47 48.30 -65.51
CA SER A 3 -28.28 47.83 -64.36
C SER A 3 -27.67 46.69 -63.54
N SER A 4 -26.60 46.03 -64.02
CA SER A 4 -26.06 44.82 -63.36
C SER A 4 -24.96 45.11 -62.33
N SER A 5 -24.32 46.28 -62.40
CA SER A 5 -23.14 46.63 -61.59
C SER A 5 -23.46 47.07 -60.16
N ARG A 6 -24.68 47.55 -59.90
CA ARG A 6 -25.08 48.07 -58.57
C ARG A 6 -25.47 46.96 -57.58
N SER A 7 -26.00 45.84 -58.07
CA SER A 7 -26.41 44.71 -57.22
C SER A 7 -25.23 43.88 -56.72
N ILE A 8 -24.15 43.77 -57.51
CA ILE A 8 -22.95 43.01 -57.13
C ILE A 8 -22.16 43.74 -56.03
N LEU A 9 -22.10 45.08 -56.09
CA LEU A 9 -21.45 45.90 -55.06
C LEU A 9 -22.19 45.85 -53.71
N ALA A 10 -23.52 45.79 -53.73
CA ALA A 10 -24.33 45.67 -52.51
C ALA A 10 -24.14 44.31 -51.81
N VAL A 11 -24.04 43.22 -52.57
CA VAL A 11 -23.80 41.87 -52.02
C VAL A 11 -22.36 41.72 -51.48
N LEU A 12 -21.37 42.33 -52.15
CA LEU A 12 -19.98 42.34 -51.66
C LEU A 12 -19.81 43.17 -50.38
N LEU A 13 -20.50 44.30 -50.25
CA LEU A 13 -20.47 45.11 -49.03
C LEU A 13 -21.23 44.45 -47.86
N LEU A 14 -22.31 43.72 -48.13
CA LEU A 14 -23.04 42.96 -47.10
C LEU A 14 -22.23 41.74 -46.61
N GLY A 15 -21.48 41.08 -47.50
CA GLY A 15 -20.57 39.98 -47.15
C GLY A 15 -19.36 40.42 -46.32
N LEU A 16 -18.83 41.63 -46.57
CA LEU A 16 -17.71 42.19 -45.79
C LEU A 16 -18.13 42.63 -44.38
N ALA A 17 -19.38 43.06 -44.20
CA ALA A 17 -19.92 43.44 -42.88
C ALA A 17 -20.22 42.24 -41.97
N LEU A 18 -20.57 41.08 -42.54
CA LEU A 18 -20.84 39.85 -41.78
C LEU A 18 -19.56 39.07 -41.39
N GLY A 19 -18.42 39.34 -42.03
CA GLY A 19 -17.12 38.73 -41.71
C GLY A 19 -16.40 39.33 -40.50
N LEU A 20 -16.79 40.53 -40.05
CA LEU A 20 -16.10 41.26 -38.97
C LEU A 20 -16.67 41.02 -37.56
N CYS A 21 -17.78 40.28 -37.42
CA CYS A 21 -18.41 40.01 -36.12
C CYS A 21 -18.15 38.60 -35.55
N GLN A 22 -17.34 37.75 -36.21
CA GLN A 22 -17.01 36.42 -35.68
C GLN A 22 -15.83 36.39 -34.70
N GLY A 23 -15.19 37.53 -34.43
CA GLY A 23 -13.99 37.61 -33.61
C GLY A 23 -14.19 38.29 -32.26
N CYS A 24 -15.13 37.87 -31.42
CA CYS A 24 -15.19 38.23 -29.98
C CYS A 24 -16.21 37.37 -29.21
N ILE A 25 -16.07 36.04 -29.23
CA ILE A 25 -16.64 35.17 -28.18
C ILE A 25 -15.49 34.36 -27.57
N SER A 26 -14.43 35.02 -27.16
CA SER A 26 -13.60 34.47 -26.09
C SER A 26 -14.35 34.75 -24.79
N GLY A 27 -14.95 33.71 -24.20
CA GLY A 27 -15.49 33.80 -22.84
C GLY A 27 -14.44 34.37 -21.87
N PRO A 28 -14.85 34.83 -20.67
CA PRO A 28 -13.92 35.40 -19.70
C PRO A 28 -12.73 34.45 -19.48
N PRO A 29 -11.50 34.98 -19.29
CA PRO A 29 -10.32 34.15 -19.13
C PRO A 29 -10.54 33.18 -17.98
N HIS A 30 -10.48 31.88 -18.27
CA HIS A 30 -10.69 30.86 -17.25
C HIS A 30 -9.73 31.07 -16.10
N SER A 31 -10.27 31.18 -14.88
CA SER A 31 -9.45 31.25 -13.67
C SER A 31 -8.50 30.03 -13.61
N ALA A 32 -7.35 30.17 -12.95
CA ALA A 32 -6.42 29.04 -12.78
C ALA A 32 -7.13 27.81 -12.16
N LYS A 33 -8.08 28.04 -11.25
CA LYS A 33 -8.94 27.00 -10.68
C LYS A 33 -9.79 26.30 -11.74
N GLU A 34 -10.52 27.04 -12.59
CA GLU A 34 -11.33 26.45 -13.67
C GLU A 34 -10.49 25.64 -14.67
N ARG A 35 -9.27 26.13 -15.00
CA ARG A 35 -8.33 25.36 -15.83
C ARG A 35 -7.92 24.06 -15.14
N GLY A 36 -7.72 24.10 -13.83
CA GLY A 36 -7.46 22.92 -12.99
C GLY A 36 -8.60 21.93 -13.01
N GLU A 37 -9.84 22.39 -12.82
CA GLU A 37 -11.05 21.56 -12.87
C GLU A 37 -11.25 20.93 -14.24
N ARG A 38 -11.08 21.69 -15.33
CA ARG A 38 -11.17 21.16 -16.70
C ARG A 38 -10.11 20.09 -16.97
N ALA A 39 -8.85 20.37 -16.62
CA ALA A 39 -7.77 19.41 -16.78
C ALA A 39 -8.01 18.15 -15.94
N PHE A 40 -8.61 18.31 -14.75
CA PHE A 40 -9.00 17.19 -13.90
C PHE A 40 -10.09 16.34 -14.58
N LEU A 41 -11.16 16.95 -15.08
CA LEU A 41 -12.24 16.22 -15.77
C LEU A 41 -11.75 15.49 -17.04
N GLN A 42 -10.71 16.02 -17.69
CA GLN A 42 -10.06 15.40 -18.85
C GLN A 42 -9.09 14.25 -18.48
N GLY A 43 -8.92 13.93 -17.20
CA GLY A 43 -7.97 12.93 -16.74
C GLY A 43 -6.51 13.38 -16.77
N ASN A 44 -6.24 14.66 -17.08
CA ASN A 44 -4.89 15.22 -17.08
C ASN A 44 -4.49 15.69 -15.68
N TRP A 45 -4.31 14.72 -14.77
CA TRP A 45 -4.02 14.96 -13.35
C TRP A 45 -2.75 15.80 -13.14
N ARG A 46 -1.76 15.63 -14.01
CA ARG A 46 -0.48 16.37 -13.94
C ARG A 46 -0.70 17.85 -14.25
N SER A 47 -1.46 18.17 -15.29
CA SER A 47 -1.82 19.57 -15.60
C SER A 47 -2.77 20.15 -14.56
N ALA A 48 -3.77 19.38 -14.12
CA ALA A 48 -4.70 19.80 -13.07
C ALA A 48 -3.96 20.25 -11.81
N LYS A 49 -3.01 19.44 -11.33
CA LYS A 49 -2.14 19.78 -10.18
C LYS A 49 -1.40 21.11 -10.39
N LYS A 50 -0.86 21.38 -11.59
CA LYS A 50 -0.15 22.63 -11.89
C LYS A 50 -1.10 23.83 -11.83
N TYR A 51 -2.28 23.72 -12.42
CA TYR A 51 -3.26 24.81 -12.43
C TYR A 51 -3.86 25.09 -11.05
N PHE A 52 -4.11 24.06 -10.23
CA PHE A 52 -4.52 24.28 -8.84
C PHE A 52 -3.39 24.93 -8.01
N ALA A 53 -2.13 24.55 -8.23
CA ALA A 53 -1.00 25.21 -7.57
C ALA A 53 -0.88 26.70 -7.97
N GLU A 54 -1.18 27.03 -9.22
CA GLU A 54 -1.27 28.42 -9.69
C GLU A 54 -2.41 29.18 -9.01
N ALA A 55 -3.60 28.57 -8.89
CA ALA A 55 -4.72 29.15 -8.15
C ALA A 55 -4.36 29.44 -6.69
N LEU A 56 -3.68 28.50 -6.04
CA LEU A 56 -3.23 28.63 -4.64
C LEU A 56 -2.10 29.65 -4.44
N ARG A 57 -1.36 30.01 -5.49
CA ARG A 57 -0.41 31.15 -5.43
C ARG A 57 -1.14 32.49 -5.41
N LEU A 58 -2.29 32.57 -6.06
CA LEU A 58 -3.12 33.78 -6.10
C LEU A 58 -3.96 33.88 -4.82
N GLU A 59 -4.53 32.77 -4.37
CA GLU A 59 -5.37 32.69 -3.18
C GLU A 59 -5.03 31.43 -2.37
N ALA A 60 -4.13 31.57 -1.40
CA ALA A 60 -3.65 30.45 -0.58
C ALA A 60 -4.72 29.84 0.34
N THR A 61 -5.82 30.56 0.57
CA THR A 61 -6.95 30.16 1.42
C THR A 61 -8.08 29.47 0.64
N ASP A 62 -7.96 29.30 -0.69
CA ASP A 62 -9.01 28.65 -1.48
C ASP A 62 -9.09 27.14 -1.19
N GLY A 63 -10.04 26.78 -0.31
CA GLY A 63 -10.29 25.39 0.07
C GLY A 63 -10.69 24.48 -1.09
N ARG A 64 -11.37 25.01 -2.13
CA ARG A 64 -11.70 24.22 -3.34
C ARG A 64 -10.45 23.91 -4.15
N ALA A 65 -9.55 24.88 -4.29
CA ALA A 65 -8.29 24.66 -5.01
C ALA A 65 -7.40 23.64 -4.28
N TRP A 66 -7.32 23.70 -2.94
CA TRP A 66 -6.61 22.68 -2.14
C TRP A 66 -7.21 21.28 -2.32
N LEU A 67 -8.54 21.15 -2.27
CA LEU A 67 -9.23 19.88 -2.48
C LEU A 67 -9.04 19.35 -3.90
N GLY A 68 -9.13 20.22 -4.92
CA GLY A 68 -8.86 19.89 -6.31
C GLY A 68 -7.43 19.39 -6.52
N GLN A 69 -6.44 20.08 -5.92
CA GLN A 69 -5.04 19.66 -5.95
C GLN A 69 -4.84 18.29 -5.32
N ALA A 70 -5.43 18.06 -4.13
CA ALA A 70 -5.35 16.79 -3.43
C ALA A 70 -5.94 15.64 -4.27
N ARG A 71 -7.11 15.84 -4.87
CA ARG A 71 -7.74 14.85 -5.75
C ARG A 71 -6.89 14.56 -6.98
N ALA A 72 -6.33 15.59 -7.61
CA ALA A 72 -5.43 15.43 -8.75
C ALA A 72 -4.16 14.66 -8.38
N GLN A 73 -3.57 14.94 -7.21
CA GLN A 73 -2.42 14.20 -6.70
C GLN A 73 -2.75 12.74 -6.41
N LEU A 74 -3.91 12.47 -5.80
CA LEU A 74 -4.33 11.11 -5.48
C LEU A 74 -4.46 10.25 -6.75
N LEU A 75 -5.15 10.78 -7.76
CA LEU A 75 -5.30 10.10 -9.05
C LEU A 75 -3.98 10.02 -9.84
N GLY A 76 -3.10 11.00 -9.63
CA GLY A 76 -1.71 10.98 -10.12
C GLY A 76 -0.75 10.07 -9.34
N ARG A 77 -1.25 9.27 -8.38
CA ARG A 77 -0.47 8.38 -7.50
C ARG A 77 0.60 9.09 -6.65
N ASP A 78 0.39 10.37 -6.34
CA ASP A 78 1.20 11.18 -5.43
C ASP A 78 0.52 11.23 -4.05
N ALA A 79 0.57 10.12 -3.31
CA ALA A 79 -0.12 10.00 -2.03
C ALA A 79 0.44 10.97 -0.97
N GLU A 80 1.77 11.16 -0.93
CA GLU A 80 2.41 12.13 -0.04
C GLU A 80 2.00 13.57 -0.37
N GLY A 81 1.95 13.93 -1.66
CA GLY A 81 1.42 15.22 -2.09
C GLY A 81 -0.03 15.42 -1.69
N THR A 82 -0.85 14.38 -1.84
CA THR A 82 -2.26 14.36 -1.44
C THR A 82 -2.40 14.71 0.04
N LEU A 83 -1.65 14.02 0.92
CA LEU A 83 -1.69 14.27 2.36
C LEU A 83 -1.26 15.70 2.70
N ARG A 84 -0.20 16.23 2.07
CA ARG A 84 0.22 17.63 2.30
C ARG A 84 -0.84 18.65 1.91
N SER A 85 -1.48 18.47 0.75
CA SER A 85 -2.56 19.36 0.30
C SER A 85 -3.75 19.30 1.24
N LEU A 86 -4.10 18.11 1.73
CA LEU A 86 -5.22 17.91 2.67
C LEU A 86 -4.91 18.44 4.07
N SER A 87 -3.68 18.33 4.55
CA SER A 87 -3.25 18.98 5.79
C SER A 87 -3.30 20.51 5.69
N SER A 88 -3.06 21.06 4.50
CA SER A 88 -3.21 22.50 4.26
C SER A 88 -4.68 22.89 4.21
N LEU A 89 -5.51 22.08 3.54
CA LEU A 89 -6.97 22.25 3.54
C LEU A 89 -7.55 22.25 4.96
N ALA A 90 -7.17 21.28 5.80
CA ALA A 90 -7.64 21.19 7.19
C ALA A 90 -7.33 22.43 8.04
N LYS A 91 -6.30 23.22 7.67
CA LYS A 91 -5.95 24.46 8.37
C LYS A 91 -6.75 25.66 7.89
N VAL A 92 -7.08 25.72 6.59
CA VAL A 92 -7.72 26.90 5.98
C VAL A 92 -9.24 26.78 5.86
N ASP A 93 -9.76 25.57 5.70
CA ASP A 93 -11.19 25.26 5.57
C ASP A 93 -11.47 23.89 6.25
N PRO A 94 -11.53 23.87 7.60
CA PRO A 94 -11.76 22.66 8.38
C PRO A 94 -13.09 21.99 8.04
N ASP A 95 -14.15 22.76 7.78
CA ASP A 95 -15.48 22.24 7.48
C ASP A 95 -15.48 21.43 6.18
N ARG A 96 -14.84 21.95 5.12
CA ARG A 96 -14.65 21.21 3.87
C ARG A 96 -13.77 19.98 4.07
N PHE A 97 -12.77 20.05 4.95
CA PHE A 97 -11.95 18.88 5.26
C PHE A 97 -12.80 17.76 5.87
N HIS A 98 -13.59 18.08 6.91
CA HIS A 98 -14.43 17.12 7.61
C HIS A 98 -15.58 16.58 6.76
N GLY A 99 -16.15 17.41 5.88
CA GLY A 99 -17.22 17.02 4.95
C GLY A 99 -16.73 16.37 3.66
N GLU A 100 -16.17 17.16 2.74
CA GLU A 100 -15.91 16.74 1.36
C GLU A 100 -14.58 15.99 1.19
N ALA A 101 -13.58 16.29 2.03
CA ALA A 101 -12.20 15.81 1.81
C ALA A 101 -11.87 14.53 2.58
N ARG A 102 -12.66 14.17 3.61
CA ARG A 102 -12.38 13.03 4.50
C ARG A 102 -12.13 11.73 3.74
N LYS A 103 -12.96 11.41 2.73
CA LYS A 103 -12.76 10.21 1.89
C LYS A 103 -11.46 10.26 1.09
N THR A 104 -11.10 11.43 0.55
CA THR A 104 -9.83 11.63 -0.17
C THR A 104 -8.64 11.48 0.78
N TYR A 105 -8.77 11.93 2.03
CA TYR A 105 -7.75 11.77 3.07
C TYR A 105 -7.49 10.30 3.41
N LEU A 106 -8.55 9.53 3.67
CA LEU A 106 -8.42 8.09 3.96
C LEU A 106 -7.76 7.33 2.80
N SER A 107 -8.16 7.61 1.55
CA SER A 107 -7.51 7.03 0.37
C SER A 107 -6.07 7.50 0.18
N GLY A 108 -5.76 8.75 0.56
CA GLY A 108 -4.39 9.27 0.58
C GLY A 108 -3.51 8.55 1.60
N LEU A 109 -4.01 8.30 2.81
CA LEU A 109 -3.32 7.52 3.84
C LEU A 109 -3.03 6.09 3.35
N GLU A 110 -4.03 5.42 2.78
CA GLU A 110 -3.87 4.08 2.22
C GLU A 110 -2.80 4.05 1.10
N GLY A 111 -2.82 5.04 0.21
CA GLY A 111 -1.80 5.20 -0.83
C GLY A 111 -0.41 5.43 -0.24
N ALA A 112 -0.30 6.25 0.80
CA ALA A 112 0.97 6.55 1.46
C ALA A 112 1.55 5.32 2.16
N VAL A 113 0.72 4.49 2.81
CA VAL A 113 1.14 3.19 3.37
C VAL A 113 1.79 2.34 2.27
N ARG A 114 1.10 2.13 1.13
CA ARG A 114 1.63 1.33 0.02
C ARG A 114 2.95 1.89 -0.53
N GLN A 115 3.01 3.20 -0.74
CA GLN A 115 4.20 3.88 -1.26
C GLN A 115 5.39 3.76 -0.30
N ARG A 116 5.16 3.93 1.00
CA ARG A 116 6.18 3.82 2.05
C ARG A 116 6.70 2.39 2.19
N LEU A 117 5.81 1.38 2.14
CA LEU A 117 6.21 -0.03 2.09
C LEU A 117 7.12 -0.31 0.88
N GLY A 118 6.75 0.18 -0.32
CA GLY A 118 7.58 0.03 -1.51
C GLY A 118 8.94 0.72 -1.42
N ARG A 119 9.08 1.75 -0.58
CA ARG A 119 10.32 2.48 -0.31
C ARG A 119 11.07 1.97 0.92
N ARG A 120 10.63 0.86 1.53
CA ARG A 120 11.18 0.30 2.79
C ARG A 120 11.14 1.27 3.98
N GLN A 121 10.18 2.19 3.97
CA GLN A 121 9.91 3.12 5.08
C GLN A 121 8.86 2.50 6.02
N SER A 122 9.18 1.33 6.59
CA SER A 122 8.23 0.49 7.34
C SER A 122 7.65 1.19 8.56
N GLU A 123 8.44 1.94 9.32
CA GLU A 123 7.98 2.69 10.49
C GLU A 123 6.92 3.73 10.10
N ALA A 124 7.22 4.55 9.09
CA ALA A 124 6.29 5.56 8.59
C ALA A 124 5.03 4.93 7.94
N ALA A 125 5.15 3.74 7.35
CA ALA A 125 4.01 2.98 6.85
C ALA A 125 3.12 2.49 8.01
N LEU A 126 3.72 1.93 9.06
CA LEU A 126 3.02 1.45 10.24
C LEU A 126 2.29 2.58 10.97
N GLN A 127 2.92 3.75 11.10
CA GLN A 127 2.26 4.94 11.67
C GLN A 127 1.06 5.37 10.83
N ALA A 128 1.19 5.43 9.50
CA ALA A 128 0.10 5.84 8.63
C ALA A 128 -1.08 4.86 8.64
N VAL A 129 -0.83 3.55 8.67
CA VAL A 129 -1.92 2.56 8.72
C VAL A 129 -2.61 2.53 10.09
N ARG A 130 -1.90 2.82 11.19
CA ARG A 130 -2.52 2.98 12.51
C ARG A 130 -3.44 4.20 12.55
N ALA A 131 -2.99 5.34 12.01
CA ALA A 131 -3.84 6.52 11.87
C ALA A 131 -5.07 6.23 10.97
N LEU A 132 -4.90 5.44 9.92
CA LEU A 132 -6.03 5.00 9.09
C LEU A 132 -7.01 4.13 9.88
N ALA A 133 -6.51 3.20 10.70
CA ALA A 133 -7.33 2.32 11.54
C ALA A 133 -8.11 3.09 12.61
N GLU A 134 -7.52 4.14 13.19
CA GLU A 134 -8.21 5.01 14.16
C GLU A 134 -9.37 5.79 13.52
N LEU A 135 -9.22 6.19 12.26
CA LEU A 135 -10.21 7.01 11.56
C LEU A 135 -11.32 6.19 10.88
N ASP A 136 -11.00 4.98 10.43
CA ASP A 136 -11.90 4.10 9.68
C ASP A 136 -11.57 2.62 9.97
N PRO A 137 -11.95 2.09 11.16
CA PRO A 137 -11.62 0.72 11.57
C PRO A 137 -12.19 -0.36 10.66
N ASP A 138 -13.34 -0.09 10.02
CA ASP A 138 -14.06 -1.04 9.18
C ASP A 138 -13.64 -0.99 7.70
N ARG A 139 -12.57 -0.24 7.40
CA ARG A 139 -12.09 -0.08 6.03
C ARG A 139 -11.68 -1.41 5.42
N ASN A 140 -12.24 -1.71 4.25
CA ASN A 140 -11.89 -2.92 3.51
C ASN A 140 -10.37 -2.99 3.23
N GLY A 141 -9.76 -4.13 3.54
CA GLY A 141 -8.34 -4.37 3.35
C GLY A 141 -7.42 -3.76 4.43
N LEU A 142 -7.97 -3.09 5.46
CA LEU A 142 -7.18 -2.50 6.54
C LEU A 142 -6.34 -3.55 7.28
N SER A 143 -6.93 -4.66 7.69
CA SER A 143 -6.20 -5.72 8.43
C SER A 143 -5.02 -6.27 7.63
N ARG A 144 -5.18 -6.39 6.30
CA ARG A 144 -4.09 -6.78 5.40
C ARG A 144 -2.99 -5.72 5.36
N LEU A 145 -3.34 -4.44 5.21
CA LEU A 145 -2.34 -3.35 5.20
C LEU A 145 -1.62 -3.22 6.54
N LEU A 146 -2.35 -3.38 7.65
CA LEU A 146 -1.80 -3.36 9.00
C LEU A 146 -0.82 -4.51 9.19
N GLY A 147 -1.22 -5.75 8.87
CA GLY A 147 -0.35 -6.91 9.00
C GLY A 147 0.91 -6.81 8.14
N LEU A 148 0.80 -6.34 6.88
CA LEU A 148 1.97 -6.11 6.02
C LEU A 148 2.92 -5.04 6.60
N SER A 149 2.37 -3.96 7.18
CA SER A 149 3.18 -2.91 7.79
C SER A 149 3.85 -3.36 9.07
N LEU A 150 3.15 -4.15 9.90
CA LEU A 150 3.69 -4.78 11.10
C LEU A 150 4.83 -5.75 10.77
N MET A 151 4.68 -6.58 9.73
CA MET A 151 5.73 -7.49 9.29
C MET A 151 6.95 -6.73 8.77
N ALA A 152 6.75 -5.74 7.90
CA ALA A 152 7.86 -4.95 7.34
C ALA A 152 8.66 -4.23 8.44
N GLU A 153 7.97 -3.70 9.46
CA GLU A 153 8.64 -3.07 10.60
C GLU A 153 9.28 -4.10 11.53
N GLY A 154 8.65 -5.26 11.73
CA GLY A 154 9.22 -6.38 12.46
C GLY A 154 10.54 -6.86 11.83
N ASP A 155 10.58 -6.97 10.50
CA ASP A 155 11.80 -7.32 9.76
C ASP A 155 12.91 -6.27 9.96
N ARG A 156 12.55 -4.98 9.85
CA ARG A 156 13.51 -3.89 10.09
C ARG A 156 14.07 -3.94 11.51
N LEU A 157 13.21 -4.13 12.50
CA LEU A 157 13.61 -4.23 13.92
C LEU A 157 14.50 -5.44 14.17
N ARG A 158 14.18 -6.60 13.58
CA ARG A 158 15.03 -7.80 13.65
C ARG A 158 16.43 -7.53 13.08
N LEU A 159 16.52 -6.85 11.93
CA LEU A 159 17.80 -6.52 11.29
C LEU A 159 18.68 -5.60 12.14
N ILE A 160 18.09 -4.66 12.89
CA ILE A 160 18.85 -3.79 13.81
C ILE A 160 19.08 -4.43 15.19
N GLY A 161 18.70 -5.69 15.37
CA GLY A 161 18.90 -6.46 16.59
C GLY A 161 17.81 -6.32 17.66
N ASP A 162 16.79 -5.49 17.42
CA ASP A 162 15.66 -5.31 18.35
C ASP A 162 14.62 -6.42 18.20
N ARG A 163 15.02 -7.61 18.63
CA ARG A 163 14.24 -8.84 18.50
C ARG A 163 12.99 -8.84 19.37
N ASP A 164 12.96 -8.10 20.49
CA ASP A 164 11.79 -8.06 21.39
C ASP A 164 10.63 -7.33 20.74
N ARG A 165 10.90 -6.12 20.22
CA ARG A 165 9.88 -5.35 19.51
C ARG A 165 9.50 -6.06 18.21
N ALA A 166 10.45 -6.63 17.48
CA ALA A 166 10.15 -7.42 16.28
C ALA A 166 9.18 -8.58 16.58
N LEU A 167 9.44 -9.38 17.63
CA LEU A 167 8.56 -10.49 18.02
C LEU A 167 7.16 -10.04 18.44
N LEU A 168 7.03 -8.86 19.06
CA LEU A 168 5.72 -8.27 19.34
C LEU A 168 4.97 -7.94 18.04
N LEU A 169 5.63 -7.26 17.10
CA LEU A 169 5.01 -6.88 15.83
C LEU A 169 4.61 -8.08 14.98
N PHE A 170 5.40 -9.16 14.93
CA PHE A 170 5.01 -10.37 14.22
C PHE A 170 3.80 -11.06 14.86
N ARG A 171 3.66 -11.00 16.19
CA ARG A 171 2.46 -11.50 16.87
C ARG A 171 1.23 -10.66 16.55
N GLU A 172 1.35 -9.33 16.57
CA GLU A 172 0.28 -8.43 16.11
C GLU A 172 -0.07 -8.70 14.64
N ALA A 173 0.93 -8.96 13.78
CA ALA A 173 0.71 -9.27 12.37
C ALA A 173 -0.08 -10.57 12.19
N ASN A 174 0.18 -11.60 13.01
CA ASN A 174 -0.60 -12.84 13.02
C ASN A 174 -2.05 -12.62 13.50
N GLN A 175 -2.33 -11.60 14.30
CA GLN A 175 -3.71 -11.24 14.65
C GLN A 175 -4.40 -10.50 13.50
N ALA A 176 -3.68 -9.58 12.85
CA ALA A 176 -4.19 -8.82 11.71
C ALA A 176 -4.40 -9.71 10.45
N ILE A 177 -3.55 -10.72 10.27
CA ILE A 177 -3.60 -11.69 9.17
C ILE A 177 -3.42 -13.11 9.76
N PRO A 178 -4.51 -13.76 10.23
CA PRO A 178 -4.48 -15.08 10.91
C PRO A 178 -3.83 -16.25 10.15
N HIS A 179 -3.52 -16.06 8.86
CA HIS A 179 -2.92 -17.06 7.98
C HIS A 179 -1.62 -16.57 7.31
N SER A 180 -0.94 -15.60 7.90
CA SER A 180 0.37 -15.15 7.40
C SER A 180 1.47 -16.13 7.80
N LEU A 181 1.84 -17.04 6.89
CA LEU A 181 2.94 -17.99 7.12
C LEU A 181 4.25 -17.25 7.48
N ASP A 182 4.52 -16.13 6.81
CA ASP A 182 5.74 -15.35 7.00
C ASP A 182 5.84 -14.77 8.42
N ALA A 183 4.74 -14.26 8.98
CA ALA A 183 4.73 -13.74 10.35
C ALA A 183 4.91 -14.87 11.39
N TRP A 184 4.35 -16.06 11.16
CA TRP A 184 4.62 -17.24 11.99
C TRP A 184 6.09 -17.68 11.93
N VAL A 185 6.66 -17.74 10.73
CA VAL A 185 8.06 -18.12 10.49
C VAL A 185 9.01 -17.14 11.16
N ALA A 186 8.85 -15.83 10.91
CA ALA A 186 9.74 -14.81 11.46
C ALA A 186 9.71 -14.77 13.00
N ALA A 187 8.53 -14.93 13.61
CA ALA A 187 8.40 -15.02 15.06
C ALA A 187 9.06 -16.28 15.64
N ALA A 188 8.95 -17.43 14.96
CA ALA A 188 9.59 -18.67 15.38
C ALA A 188 11.12 -18.58 15.26
N GLU A 189 11.65 -18.01 14.17
CA GLU A 189 13.08 -17.77 13.98
C GLU A 189 13.66 -16.92 15.11
N ILE A 190 13.00 -15.82 15.48
CA ILE A 190 13.46 -14.97 16.60
C ILE A 190 13.53 -15.76 17.91
N LEU A 191 12.54 -16.62 18.20
CA LEU A 191 12.53 -17.43 19.42
C LEU A 191 13.65 -18.48 19.40
N ILE A 192 13.93 -19.07 18.24
CA ILE A 192 15.02 -20.02 18.03
C ILE A 192 16.39 -19.34 18.21
N GLU A 193 16.59 -18.18 17.59
CA GLU A 193 17.82 -17.37 17.73
C GLU A 193 18.11 -17.00 19.19
N ARG A 194 17.07 -16.84 20.01
CA ARG A 194 17.17 -16.56 21.45
C ARG A 194 17.40 -17.79 22.31
N GLY A 195 17.34 -18.99 21.73
CA GLY A 195 17.36 -20.25 22.49
C GLY A 195 16.06 -20.58 23.22
N ASP A 196 14.96 -19.83 22.99
CA ASP A 196 13.65 -20.11 23.60
C ASP A 196 12.89 -21.18 22.80
N GLY A 197 13.47 -22.38 22.76
CA GLY A 197 12.90 -23.52 22.04
C GLY A 197 11.52 -23.94 22.55
N LYS A 198 11.21 -23.68 23.84
CA LYS A 198 9.90 -23.98 24.42
C LYS A 198 8.81 -23.11 23.81
N ARG A 199 8.99 -21.79 23.78
CA ARG A 199 8.02 -20.89 23.14
C ARG A 199 7.99 -21.09 21.63
N ALA A 200 9.15 -21.32 20.99
CA ALA A 200 9.21 -21.60 19.55
C ALA A 200 8.36 -22.83 19.19
N MET A 201 8.47 -23.93 19.94
CA MET A 201 7.69 -25.14 19.72
C MET A 201 6.18 -24.91 19.91
N GLN A 202 5.78 -24.14 20.92
CA GLN A 202 4.38 -23.77 21.14
C GLN A 202 3.83 -22.97 19.95
N LEU A 203 4.59 -21.99 19.49
CA LEU A 203 4.25 -21.15 18.35
C LEU A 203 4.12 -21.97 17.06
N LEU A 204 5.11 -22.82 16.75
CA LEU A 204 5.12 -23.68 15.56
C LEU A 204 3.99 -24.71 15.59
N LYS A 205 3.63 -25.23 16.77
CA LYS A 205 2.46 -26.12 16.93
C LYS A 205 1.16 -25.39 16.60
N ALA A 206 1.02 -24.13 16.98
CA ALA A 206 -0.13 -23.30 16.61
C ALA A 206 -0.14 -23.03 15.09
N ALA A 207 1.00 -22.60 14.53
CA ALA A 207 1.15 -22.33 13.10
C ALA A 207 0.86 -23.56 12.22
N ARG A 208 1.22 -24.77 12.67
CA ARG A 208 0.92 -26.01 11.94
C ARG A 208 -0.58 -26.31 11.84
N LYS A 209 -1.40 -25.83 12.79
CA LYS A 209 -2.86 -26.00 12.71
C LYS A 209 -3.45 -25.20 11.54
N SER A 210 -2.94 -24.00 11.29
CA SER A 210 -3.35 -23.16 10.15
C SER A 210 -2.62 -23.51 8.85
N HIS A 211 -1.40 -24.06 8.92
CA HIS A 211 -0.55 -24.37 7.77
C HIS A 211 0.05 -25.79 7.86
N PRO A 212 -0.77 -26.86 7.74
CA PRO A 212 -0.32 -28.23 7.99
C PRO A 212 0.75 -28.72 7.00
N THR A 213 0.76 -28.19 5.79
CA THR A 213 1.69 -28.58 4.71
C THR A 213 2.89 -27.64 4.56
N ALA A 214 2.99 -26.58 5.35
CA ALA A 214 4.10 -25.63 5.21
C ALA A 214 5.45 -26.30 5.55
N GLY A 215 6.37 -26.32 4.58
CA GLY A 215 7.71 -26.87 4.75
C GLY A 215 8.53 -26.10 5.80
N ALA A 216 8.45 -24.77 5.79
CA ALA A 216 9.17 -23.91 6.73
C ALA A 216 8.86 -24.24 8.20
N ILE A 217 7.57 -24.44 8.54
CA ILE A 217 7.16 -24.81 9.91
C ILE A 217 7.75 -26.15 10.31
N ARG A 218 7.77 -27.13 9.40
CA ARG A 218 8.36 -28.46 9.64
C ARG A 218 9.86 -28.35 9.89
N MET A 219 10.57 -27.58 9.06
CA MET A 219 12.02 -27.35 9.20
C MET A 219 12.36 -26.68 10.53
N LEU A 220 11.67 -25.59 10.90
CA LEU A 220 11.90 -24.91 12.18
C LEU A 220 11.56 -25.80 13.38
N THR A 221 10.53 -26.67 13.25
CA THR A 221 10.19 -27.65 14.30
C THR A 221 11.35 -28.63 14.51
N LEU A 222 11.94 -29.14 13.42
CA LEU A 222 13.10 -30.03 13.49
C LEU A 222 14.31 -29.33 14.11
N GLN A 223 14.58 -28.09 13.74
CA GLN A 223 15.67 -27.29 14.31
C GLN A 223 15.53 -27.14 15.83
N VAL A 224 14.32 -26.83 16.32
CA VAL A 224 14.05 -26.75 17.77
C VAL A 224 14.28 -28.08 18.48
N LEU A 225 13.89 -29.21 17.85
CA LEU A 225 14.11 -30.54 18.41
C LEU A 225 15.60 -30.91 18.48
N GLN A 226 16.37 -30.59 17.43
CA GLN A 226 17.82 -30.79 17.39
C GLN A 226 18.54 -29.97 18.46
N MET A 227 18.14 -28.69 18.66
CA MET A 227 18.65 -27.90 19.77
C MET A 227 18.40 -28.63 21.10
N ARG A 228 17.16 -29.06 21.36
CA ARG A 228 16.82 -29.74 22.62
C ARG A 228 17.63 -31.02 22.85
N SER A 229 17.95 -31.77 21.80
CA SER A 229 18.72 -32.99 21.94
C SER A 229 20.17 -32.72 22.31
N VAL A 230 20.79 -31.70 21.71
CA VAL A 230 22.12 -31.21 22.10
C VAL A 230 22.15 -30.77 23.57
N TRP A 231 21.12 -30.07 24.06
CA TRP A 231 21.01 -29.63 25.46
C TRP A 231 20.80 -30.76 26.46
N LEU A 232 20.21 -31.89 26.05
CA LEU A 232 20.01 -33.07 26.89
C LEU A 232 21.16 -34.09 26.79
N GLY A 233 22.21 -33.79 26.02
CA GLY A 233 23.28 -34.75 25.73
C GLY A 233 22.79 -35.96 24.91
N ILE A 234 21.61 -35.87 24.30
CA ILE A 234 21.05 -36.89 23.43
C ILE A 234 21.48 -36.53 22.02
N ASP A 235 22.56 -37.15 21.55
CA ASP A 235 23.00 -37.00 20.17
C ASP A 235 21.97 -37.68 19.24
N LEU A 236 21.06 -36.90 18.66
CA LEU A 236 20.15 -37.39 17.61
C LEU A 236 20.88 -37.68 16.28
N GLY A 237 22.20 -37.45 16.21
CA GLY A 237 23.08 -37.79 15.10
C GLY A 237 23.60 -39.23 15.10
N GLN A 238 23.41 -39.99 16.19
CA GLN A 238 23.76 -41.41 16.25
C GLN A 238 22.51 -42.27 16.08
N ALA A 239 21.88 -42.20 14.90
CA ALA A 239 21.13 -43.36 14.42
C ALA A 239 22.14 -44.50 14.25
N SER A 240 22.24 -45.35 15.28
CA SER A 240 23.12 -46.52 15.24
C SER A 240 22.89 -47.31 13.94
N PRO A 241 23.94 -47.84 13.28
CA PRO A 241 23.80 -48.63 12.05
C PRO A 241 22.95 -49.91 12.21
N LYS A 242 22.50 -50.24 13.43
CA LYS A 242 21.80 -51.49 13.73
C LYS A 242 20.33 -51.52 13.32
N CYS A 243 19.72 -50.41 12.91
CA CYS A 243 18.34 -50.40 12.39
C CYS A 243 18.24 -50.36 10.86
N ALA A 244 19.34 -50.12 10.12
CA ALA A 244 19.34 -50.14 8.65
C ALA A 244 19.32 -51.56 8.05
N SER A 245 19.66 -52.60 8.82
CA SER A 245 19.66 -53.99 8.34
C SER A 245 18.32 -54.72 8.48
N ARG A 246 17.31 -54.14 9.15
CA ARG A 246 16.01 -54.82 9.37
C ARG A 246 14.92 -54.45 8.37
N TRP A 247 15.10 -53.40 7.57
CA TRP A 247 14.17 -53.04 6.49
C TRP A 247 14.55 -53.64 5.13
N ASN A 248 15.78 -54.13 4.95
CA ASN A 248 16.23 -54.72 3.68
C ASN A 248 16.07 -56.25 3.56
N VAL A 249 15.46 -56.93 4.56
CA VAL A 249 15.18 -58.38 4.48
C VAL A 249 13.72 -58.69 4.13
N ARG A 250 12.82 -57.71 4.09
CA ARG A 250 11.41 -57.91 3.68
C ARG A 250 11.03 -57.40 2.29
N ALA A 251 11.90 -56.69 1.59
CA ALA A 251 11.67 -56.26 0.20
C ALA A 251 12.35 -57.14 -0.87
N GLY A 252 13.19 -58.11 -0.46
CA GLY A 252 13.94 -59.00 -1.38
C GLY A 252 13.40 -60.42 -1.57
N ARG A 253 12.21 -60.75 -1.05
CA ARG A 253 11.58 -62.09 -1.23
C ARG A 253 10.15 -62.03 -1.77
N ALA A 254 9.87 -61.10 -2.68
CA ALA A 254 8.58 -61.03 -3.36
C ALA A 254 8.70 -60.80 -4.89
N LEU A 255 9.85 -61.09 -5.50
CA LEU A 255 10.07 -61.00 -6.96
C LEU A 255 10.85 -62.21 -7.52
N SER A 256 10.53 -63.42 -7.06
CA SER A 256 11.03 -64.66 -7.68
C SER A 256 10.04 -65.83 -7.60
N ALA A 257 8.74 -65.56 -7.69
CA ALA A 257 7.71 -66.58 -7.87
C ALA A 257 6.47 -65.99 -8.54
N ALA A 258 6.57 -65.75 -9.85
CA ALA A 258 5.50 -65.79 -10.86
C ALA A 258 6.15 -65.56 -12.23
#